data_AF-A0A7W6JRV2-F1
#
_entry.id   AF-A0A7W6JRV2-F1
#
_cell.length_a   1.000
_cell.length_b   1.000
_cell.length_c   1.000
_cell.angle_alpha   90.00
_cell.angle_beta   90.00
_cell.angle_gamma   90.00
#
_symmetry.space_group_name_H-M   'P 1'
#
loop_
_entity.id
_entity.type
_entity.pdbx_description
1 polymer ?
#
loop_
_entity_poly.entity_id
_entity_poly.type
_entity_poly.pdbx_seq_one_letter_code
_entity_poly.pdbx_strand_id
1 'polypeptide(L)'
;MQRSPARLLRLMGMISGYSVAGLGLLYALVMAIGLIALPVSGAPIGQPWFRAMEVLILLLVPFLLGLAAAVRGTRLGPRLTRLALPCMAAALALTSVVHLSILAFGVQNAFAWPSLPYALDILAWDGFFAVAVLLMAPVFRGDGEARTIRRLLIASGLLALLGWLGPLTGVMGLRMIGVIGYAILFPLAALLIGRWFSRWSPAARS
;
A
#
# COMPACT_ATOMS: atom_id res chain seq x y z
N MET A 1 7.94 19.22 -27.40
CA MET A 1 8.80 18.08 -26.96
C MET A 1 7.94 16.95 -26.41
N GLN A 2 7.66 15.91 -27.20
CA GLN A 2 6.97 14.71 -26.69
C GLN A 2 7.95 13.88 -25.83
N ARG A 3 7.61 13.62 -24.56
CA ARG A 3 8.38 12.69 -23.72
C ARG A 3 8.15 11.28 -24.26
N SER A 4 9.22 10.50 -24.48
CA SER A 4 9.06 9.10 -24.90
C SER A 4 8.25 8.31 -23.85
N PRO A 5 7.37 7.38 -24.25
CA PRO A 5 6.57 6.56 -23.32
C PRO A 5 7.42 5.85 -22.25
N ALA A 6 8.63 5.45 -22.62
CA ALA A 6 9.65 4.92 -21.73
C ALA A 6 10.03 5.87 -20.57
N ARG A 7 10.26 7.15 -20.89
CA ARG A 7 10.63 8.16 -19.88
C ARG A 7 9.49 8.43 -18.92
N LEU A 8 8.25 8.48 -19.42
CA LEU A 8 7.06 8.66 -18.57
C LEU A 8 6.88 7.51 -17.59
N LEU A 9 7.03 6.27 -18.08
CA LEU A 9 6.92 5.08 -17.24
C LEU A 9 8.00 5.06 -16.14
N ARG A 10 9.24 5.39 -16.51
CA ARG A 10 10.38 5.49 -15.59
C ARG A 10 10.12 6.52 -14.49
N LEU A 11 9.68 7.73 -14.86
CA LEU A 11 9.36 8.79 -13.91
C LEU A 11 8.19 8.41 -13.00
N MET A 12 7.13 7.82 -13.57
CA MET A 12 5.96 7.39 -12.81
C MET A 12 6.34 6.36 -11.73
N GLY A 13 7.11 5.33 -12.09
CA GLY A 13 7.55 4.31 -11.13
C GLY A 13 8.49 4.87 -10.06
N MET A 14 9.41 5.76 -10.45
CA MET A 14 10.36 6.40 -9.52
C MET A 14 9.65 7.32 -8.52
N ILE A 15 8.83 8.26 -9.00
CA ILE A 15 8.10 9.20 -8.15
C ILE A 15 7.14 8.43 -7.24
N SER A 16 6.37 7.50 -7.80
CA SER A 16 5.42 6.72 -7.02
C SER A 16 6.10 5.89 -5.93
N GLY A 17 7.21 5.20 -6.25
CA GLY A 17 7.94 4.38 -5.29
C GLY A 17 8.49 5.20 -4.12
N TYR A 18 9.13 6.33 -4.40
CA TYR A 18 9.65 7.22 -3.36
C TYR A 18 8.54 7.91 -2.56
N SER A 19 7.46 8.37 -3.22
CA SER A 19 6.32 8.98 -2.53
C SER A 19 5.63 7.98 -1.61
N VAL A 20 5.40 6.73 -2.03
CA VAL A 20 4.81 5.70 -1.18
C VAL A 20 5.67 5.44 0.05
N ALA A 21 7.00 5.31 -0.12
CA ALA A 21 7.91 5.10 0.99
C ALA A 21 7.94 6.29 1.96
N GLY A 22 8.06 7.52 1.43
CA GLY A 22 8.14 8.74 2.23
C GLY A 22 6.84 9.07 2.95
N LEU A 23 5.70 9.00 2.26
CA LEU A 23 4.38 9.21 2.86
C LEU A 23 4.01 8.10 3.84
N GLY A 24 4.38 6.85 3.55
CA GLY A 24 4.20 5.74 4.49
C GLY A 24 4.98 5.94 5.79
N LEU A 25 6.24 6.41 5.70
CA LEU A 25 7.02 6.78 6.87
C LEU A 25 6.37 7.95 7.63
N LEU A 26 5.94 9.00 6.93
CA LEU A 26 5.27 10.14 7.55
C LEU A 26 3.98 9.74 8.25
N TYR A 27 3.16 8.88 7.62
CA TYR A 27 1.96 8.31 8.23
C TYR A 27 2.31 7.55 9.52
N ALA A 28 3.32 6.69 9.49
CA ALA A 28 3.75 5.93 10.67
C ALA A 28 4.22 6.85 11.81
N LEU A 29 4.93 7.94 11.49
CA LEU A 29 5.35 8.94 12.47
C LEU A 29 4.14 9.66 13.10
N VAL A 30 3.21 10.13 12.27
CA VAL A 30 1.97 10.79 12.76
C VAL A 30 1.16 9.84 13.64
N MET A 31 1.03 8.58 13.23
CA MET A 31 0.37 7.55 14.02
C MET A 31 1.07 7.32 15.36
N ALA A 32 2.40 7.20 15.37
CA ALA A 32 3.18 7.01 16.59
C ALA A 32 3.00 8.19 17.56
N ILE A 33 3.04 9.43 17.06
CA ILE A 33 2.78 10.62 17.87
C ILE A 33 1.35 10.58 18.42
N GLY A 34 0.37 10.23 17.60
CA GLY A 34 -1.02 10.08 18.03
C GLY A 34 -1.22 9.03 19.12
N LEU A 35 -0.50 7.91 19.06
CA LEU A 35 -0.51 6.86 20.08
C LEU A 35 0.17 7.31 21.38
N ILE A 36 1.28 8.05 21.29
CA ILE A 36 1.97 8.60 22.47
C ILE A 36 1.11 9.67 23.17
N ALA A 37 0.31 10.41 22.40
CA ALA A 37 -0.57 11.46 22.92
C ALA A 37 -1.88 10.93 23.55
N LEU A 38 -2.08 9.61 23.66
CA LEU A 38 -3.30 9.05 24.22
C LEU A 38 -3.44 9.37 25.72
N PRO A 39 -4.63 9.78 26.18
CA PRO A 39 -4.86 10.06 27.60
C PRO A 39 -4.87 8.78 28.46
N VAL A 40 -5.30 7.66 27.88
CA VAL A 40 -5.32 6.34 28.51
C VAL A 40 -4.99 5.25 27.48
N SER A 41 -4.39 4.16 27.94
CA SER A 41 -4.10 3.01 27.09
C SER A 41 -5.38 2.46 26.46
N GLY A 42 -5.36 2.22 25.14
CA GLY A 42 -6.50 1.68 24.39
C GLY A 42 -7.54 2.71 23.95
N ALA A 43 -7.39 3.98 24.30
CA ALA A 43 -8.22 5.04 23.72
C ALA A 43 -7.93 5.19 22.20
N PRO A 44 -8.94 5.57 21.38
CA PRO A 44 -8.71 5.87 19.97
C PRO A 44 -7.84 7.13 19.83
N ILE A 45 -7.06 7.19 18.76
CA ILE A 45 -6.27 8.38 18.41
C ILE A 45 -7.23 9.55 18.16
N GLY A 46 -7.04 10.64 18.93
CA GLY A 46 -7.84 11.85 18.84
C GLY A 46 -7.37 12.84 17.77
N GLN A 47 -8.06 13.98 17.71
CA GLN A 47 -7.62 15.12 16.89
C GLN A 47 -6.40 15.81 17.53
N PRO A 48 -5.49 16.42 16.73
CA PRO A 48 -5.50 16.55 15.26
C PRO A 48 -4.87 15.36 14.51
N TRP A 49 -4.25 14.43 15.22
CA TRP A 49 -3.45 13.34 14.65
C TRP A 49 -4.29 12.42 13.76
N PHE A 50 -5.51 12.11 14.18
CA PHE A 50 -6.43 11.29 13.40
C PHE A 50 -6.74 11.92 12.02
N ARG A 51 -7.13 13.21 11.96
CA ARG A 51 -7.33 13.91 10.67
C ARG A 51 -6.08 13.90 9.80
N ALA A 52 -4.90 14.08 10.39
CA ALA A 52 -3.65 14.04 9.64
C ALA A 52 -3.42 12.67 9.00
N MET A 53 -3.70 11.57 9.72
CA MET A 53 -3.62 10.21 9.17
C MET A 53 -4.59 10.02 7.99
N GLU A 54 -5.84 10.45 8.13
CA GLU A 54 -6.86 10.37 7.07
C GLU A 54 -6.43 11.12 5.79
N VAL A 55 -5.86 12.32 5.93
CA VAL A 55 -5.34 13.09 4.79
C VAL A 55 -4.13 12.38 4.17
N LEU A 56 -3.22 11.86 4.98
CA LEU A 56 -2.01 11.19 4.48
C LEU A 56 -2.33 9.91 3.71
N ILE A 57 -3.29 9.10 4.17
CA ILE A 57 -3.66 7.88 3.45
C ILE A 57 -4.37 8.18 2.13
N LEU A 58 -5.22 9.22 2.08
CA LEU A 58 -5.80 9.69 0.83
C LEU A 58 -4.74 10.26 -0.13
N LEU A 59 -3.72 10.93 0.40
CA LEU A 59 -2.58 11.40 -0.40
C LEU A 59 -1.72 10.23 -0.93
N LEU A 60 -1.66 9.12 -0.20
CA LEU A 60 -0.92 7.91 -0.60
C LEU A 60 -1.57 7.20 -1.80
N VAL A 61 -2.90 7.24 -1.92
CA VAL A 61 -3.69 6.57 -2.95
C VAL A 61 -3.18 6.78 -4.39
N PRO A 62 -3.02 8.01 -4.91
CA PRO A 62 -2.57 8.21 -6.28
C PRO A 62 -1.17 7.65 -6.54
N PHE A 63 -0.28 7.63 -5.53
CA PHE A 63 1.07 7.08 -5.68
C PHE A 63 1.06 5.55 -5.63
N LEU A 64 0.22 4.92 -4.82
CA LEU A 64 0.04 3.46 -4.86
C LEU A 64 -0.48 2.99 -6.22
N LEU A 65 -1.46 3.72 -6.77
CA LEU A 65 -1.99 3.43 -8.09
C LEU A 65 -0.94 3.66 -9.18
N GLY A 66 -0.18 4.76 -9.10
CA GLY A 66 0.91 5.07 -10.01
C GLY A 66 2.02 4.02 -9.98
N LEU A 67 2.35 3.49 -8.81
CA LEU A 67 3.34 2.42 -8.65
C LEU A 67 2.87 1.12 -9.33
N ALA A 68 1.64 0.68 -9.07
CA ALA A 68 1.06 -0.50 -9.71
C ALA A 68 0.94 -0.32 -11.23
N ALA A 69 0.56 0.88 -11.70
CA ALA A 69 0.49 1.21 -13.11
C ALA A 69 1.89 1.17 -13.76
N ALA A 70 2.92 1.65 -13.06
CA ALA A 70 4.30 1.61 -13.53
C ALA A 70 4.79 0.17 -13.67
N VAL A 71 4.57 -0.66 -12.65
CA VAL A 71 4.91 -2.08 -12.65
C VAL A 71 4.22 -2.80 -13.81
N ARG A 72 2.92 -2.60 -14.01
CA ARG A 72 2.17 -3.15 -15.17
C ARG A 72 2.74 -2.65 -16.51
N GLY A 73 3.10 -1.37 -16.59
CA GLY A 73 3.59 -0.73 -17.81
C GLY A 73 4.91 -1.30 -18.30
N THR A 74 5.72 -1.92 -17.43
CA THR A 74 6.95 -2.63 -17.83
C THR A 74 6.66 -3.79 -18.77
N ARG A 75 5.45 -4.37 -18.69
CA ARG A 75 5.03 -5.60 -19.38
C ARG A 75 5.95 -6.80 -19.10
N LEU A 76 6.73 -6.74 -18.01
CA LEU A 76 7.55 -7.85 -17.54
C LEU A 76 6.68 -8.83 -16.73
N GLY A 77 7.11 -10.10 -16.71
CA GLY A 77 6.44 -11.17 -15.96
C GLY A 77 5.28 -11.86 -16.70
N PRO A 78 4.65 -12.86 -16.04
CA PRO A 78 3.53 -13.62 -16.61
C PRO A 78 2.28 -12.77 -16.90
N ARG A 79 1.37 -13.24 -17.76
CA ARG A 79 0.11 -12.52 -18.07
C ARG A 79 -0.73 -12.19 -16.84
N LEU A 80 -0.66 -13.03 -15.79
CA LEU A 80 -1.40 -12.85 -14.54
C LEU A 80 -1.01 -11.57 -13.79
N THR A 81 0.21 -11.04 -13.96
CA THR A 81 0.65 -9.79 -13.30
C THR A 81 -0.19 -8.58 -13.73
N ARG A 82 -0.92 -8.67 -14.85
CA ARG A 82 -1.83 -7.63 -15.32
C ARG A 82 -3.02 -7.42 -14.39
N LEU A 83 -3.41 -8.43 -13.61
CA LEU A 83 -4.47 -8.33 -12.61
C LEU A 83 -4.03 -7.55 -11.36
N ALA A 84 -2.73 -7.30 -11.17
CA ALA A 84 -2.25 -6.51 -10.03
C ALA A 84 -2.84 -5.09 -10.02
N LEU A 85 -2.95 -4.43 -11.19
CA LEU A 85 -3.49 -3.08 -11.26
C LEU A 85 -4.98 -3.00 -10.87
N PRO A 86 -5.91 -3.79 -11.44
CA PRO A 86 -7.31 -3.74 -11.02
C PRO A 86 -7.49 -4.15 -9.56
N CYS A 87 -6.72 -5.10 -9.02
CA CYS A 87 -6.74 -5.41 -7.59
C CYS A 87 -6.29 -4.21 -6.74
N MET A 88 -5.18 -3.56 -7.10
CA MET A 88 -4.73 -2.35 -6.42
C MET A 88 -5.77 -1.23 -6.52
N ALA A 89 -6.36 -1.02 -7.69
CA ALA A 89 -7.40 -0.01 -7.90
C ALA A 89 -8.64 -0.27 -7.02
N ALA A 90 -9.06 -1.54 -6.88
CA ALA A 90 -10.16 -1.92 -6.00
C ALA A 90 -9.85 -1.62 -4.53
N ALA A 91 -8.65 -1.99 -4.05
CA ALA A 91 -8.21 -1.65 -2.69
C ALA A 91 -8.27 -0.14 -2.45
N LEU A 92 -7.69 0.65 -3.35
CA LEU A 92 -7.59 2.09 -3.20
C LEU A 92 -8.94 2.82 -3.34
N ALA A 93 -9.86 2.28 -4.14
CA ALA A 93 -11.22 2.80 -4.20
C ALA A 93 -11.94 2.61 -2.86
N LEU A 94 -11.83 1.42 -2.25
CA LEU A 94 -12.38 1.14 -0.92
C LEU A 94 -11.76 2.05 0.15
N THR A 95 -10.43 2.15 0.18
CA THR A 95 -9.69 3.09 1.04
C THR A 95 -10.21 4.52 0.87
N SER A 96 -10.36 4.98 -0.37
CA SER A 96 -10.84 6.35 -0.65
C SER A 96 -12.25 6.58 -0.12
N VAL A 97 -13.17 5.63 -0.35
CA VAL A 97 -14.54 5.71 0.16
C VAL A 97 -14.56 5.75 1.68
N VAL A 98 -13.80 4.88 2.35
CA VAL A 98 -13.73 4.80 3.81
C VAL A 98 -13.23 6.11 4.40
N HIS A 99 -12.04 6.55 4.02
CA HIS A 99 -11.37 7.69 4.65
C HIS A 99 -12.00 9.02 4.28
N LEU A 100 -12.50 9.17 3.05
CA LEU A 100 -13.27 10.37 2.68
C LEU A 100 -14.58 10.44 3.48
N SER A 101 -15.26 9.32 3.69
CA SER A 101 -16.51 9.29 4.49
C SER A 101 -16.24 9.64 5.94
N ILE A 102 -15.13 9.15 6.52
CA ILE A 102 -14.71 9.51 7.88
C ILE A 102 -14.45 11.01 7.98
N LEU A 103 -13.73 11.60 7.02
CA LEU A 103 -13.46 13.03 7.00
C LEU A 103 -14.72 13.88 6.79
N ALA A 104 -15.60 13.47 5.88
CA ALA A 104 -16.78 14.24 5.50
C ALA A 104 -17.89 14.20 6.58
N PHE A 105 -18.10 13.03 7.18
CA PHE A 105 -19.22 12.79 8.09
C PHE A 105 -18.81 12.69 9.57
N GLY A 106 -17.51 12.68 9.88
CA GLY A 106 -17.03 12.59 11.26
C GLY A 106 -17.42 11.29 11.96
N VAL A 107 -17.44 10.17 11.23
CA VAL A 107 -17.89 8.86 11.72
C VAL A 107 -17.07 8.45 12.95
N GLN A 108 -17.70 8.49 14.12
CA GLN A 108 -17.07 8.03 15.36
C GLN A 108 -16.96 6.50 15.37
N ASN A 109 -15.90 5.98 15.98
CA ASN A 109 -15.66 4.52 16.10
C ASN A 109 -15.63 3.77 14.77
N ALA A 110 -15.27 4.44 13.66
CA ALA A 110 -15.20 3.83 12.33
C ALA A 110 -14.30 2.60 12.28
N PHE A 111 -13.30 2.50 13.16
CA PHE A 111 -12.36 1.37 13.27
C PHE A 111 -12.63 0.44 14.46
N ALA A 112 -13.81 0.51 15.09
CA ALA A 112 -14.25 -0.47 16.07
C ALA A 112 -14.85 -1.69 15.36
N TRP A 113 -14.41 -2.90 15.72
CA TRP A 113 -15.02 -4.12 15.19
C TRP A 113 -16.28 -4.50 15.98
N PRO A 114 -17.39 -4.89 15.33
CA PRO A 114 -17.65 -4.90 13.89
C PRO A 114 -18.22 -3.56 13.38
N SER A 115 -17.61 -2.98 12.35
CA SER A 115 -18.16 -1.81 11.64
C SER A 115 -17.96 -1.96 10.14
N LEU A 116 -18.83 -1.32 9.35
CA LEU A 116 -18.71 -1.33 7.89
C LEU A 116 -17.40 -0.66 7.41
N PRO A 117 -17.01 0.56 7.87
CA PRO A 117 -15.75 1.16 7.42
C PRO A 117 -14.55 0.27 7.74
N TYR A 118 -14.55 -0.39 8.90
CA TYR A 118 -13.44 -1.26 9.26
C TYR A 118 -13.40 -2.55 8.44
N ALA A 119 -14.55 -3.16 8.15
CA ALA A 119 -14.63 -4.33 7.27
C ALA A 119 -14.17 -4.01 5.84
N LEU A 120 -14.50 -2.83 5.33
CA LEU A 120 -14.04 -2.37 4.01
C LEU A 120 -12.53 -2.07 4.00
N ASP A 121 -11.99 -1.49 5.07
CA ASP A 121 -10.55 -1.29 5.23
C ASP A 121 -9.79 -2.63 5.28
N ILE A 122 -10.29 -3.62 6.03
CA ILE A 122 -9.75 -4.98 6.04
C ILE A 122 -9.78 -5.59 4.63
N LEU A 123 -10.90 -5.52 3.93
CA LEU A 123 -11.01 -6.07 2.57
C LEU A 123 -10.04 -5.38 1.59
N ALA A 124 -9.84 -4.07 1.74
CA ALA A 124 -8.91 -3.30 0.93
C ALA A 124 -7.46 -3.75 1.14
N TRP A 125 -7.00 -3.79 2.39
CA TRP A 125 -5.58 -4.00 2.73
C TRP A 125 -5.21 -5.48 2.88
N ASP A 126 -6.00 -6.24 3.62
CA ASP A 126 -5.76 -7.66 3.91
C ASP A 126 -6.29 -8.58 2.79
N GLY A 127 -7.06 -8.04 1.84
CA GLY A 127 -7.58 -8.74 0.65
C GLY A 127 -6.98 -8.25 -0.67
N PHE A 128 -7.53 -7.17 -1.23
CA PHE A 128 -7.21 -6.72 -2.59
C PHE A 128 -5.77 -6.25 -2.76
N PHE A 129 -5.24 -5.47 -1.81
CA PHE A 129 -3.84 -5.04 -1.79
C PHE A 129 -2.91 -6.25 -1.70
N ALA A 130 -3.21 -7.20 -0.80
CA ALA A 130 -2.41 -8.38 -0.59
C ALA A 130 -2.26 -9.20 -1.89
N VAL A 131 -3.38 -9.42 -2.59
CA VAL A 131 -3.37 -10.06 -3.91
C VAL A 131 -2.59 -9.22 -4.93
N ALA A 132 -2.81 -7.90 -4.96
CA ALA A 132 -2.12 -7.02 -5.91
C ALA A 132 -0.59 -7.11 -5.78
N VAL A 133 -0.04 -7.05 -4.56
CA VAL A 133 1.42 -7.07 -4.35
C VAL A 133 2.03 -8.45 -4.64
N LEU A 134 1.31 -9.54 -4.34
CA LEU A 134 1.73 -10.89 -4.74
C LEU A 134 1.78 -11.03 -6.26
N LEU A 135 0.83 -10.43 -6.97
CA LEU A 135 0.81 -10.42 -8.44
C LEU A 135 1.88 -9.50 -9.05
N MET A 136 2.36 -8.49 -8.33
CA MET A 136 3.50 -7.67 -8.77
C MET A 136 4.85 -8.37 -8.59
N ALA A 137 5.00 -9.25 -7.60
CA ALA A 137 6.28 -9.90 -7.29
C ALA A 137 6.96 -10.58 -8.50
N PRO A 138 6.25 -11.34 -9.37
CA PRO A 138 6.86 -12.00 -10.53
C PRO A 138 7.44 -11.06 -11.60
N VAL A 139 7.14 -9.76 -11.56
CA VAL A 139 7.72 -8.75 -12.46
C VAL A 139 9.22 -8.61 -12.20
N PHE A 140 9.64 -8.68 -10.94
CA PHE A 140 11.01 -8.50 -10.51
C PHE A 140 11.77 -9.82 -10.53
N ARG A 141 12.29 -10.20 -11.70
CA ARG A 141 13.09 -11.43 -11.91
C ARG A 141 14.59 -11.15 -11.87
N GLY A 142 15.37 -12.20 -11.65
CA GLY A 142 16.83 -12.12 -11.53
C GLY A 142 17.33 -11.96 -10.09
N ASP A 143 18.54 -11.45 -9.98
CA ASP A 143 19.37 -11.43 -8.77
C ASP A 143 19.49 -10.04 -8.14
N GLY A 144 20.17 -9.96 -6.99
CA GLY A 144 20.39 -8.71 -6.27
C GLY A 144 19.10 -8.00 -5.87
N GLU A 145 18.98 -6.73 -6.26
CA GLU A 145 17.85 -5.86 -5.87
C GLU A 145 16.48 -6.40 -6.32
N ALA A 146 16.37 -6.94 -7.53
CA ALA A 146 15.10 -7.49 -8.03
C ALA A 146 14.64 -8.71 -7.20
N ARG A 147 15.59 -9.52 -6.74
CA ARG A 147 15.32 -10.64 -5.82
C ARG A 147 14.82 -10.14 -4.46
N THR A 148 15.42 -9.08 -3.92
CA THR A 148 15.00 -8.47 -2.66
C THR A 148 13.60 -7.87 -2.77
N ILE A 149 13.31 -7.10 -3.84
CA ILE A 149 11.97 -6.54 -4.11
C ILE A 149 10.94 -7.66 -4.14
N ARG A 150 11.21 -8.73 -4.91
CA ARG A 150 10.31 -9.88 -5.03
C ARG A 150 10.01 -10.52 -3.68
N ARG A 151 11.03 -10.74 -2.84
CA ARG A 151 10.85 -11.32 -1.50
C ARG A 151 10.04 -10.41 -0.59
N LEU A 152 10.29 -9.10 -0.61
CA LEU A 152 9.53 -8.15 0.20
C LEU A 152 8.07 -8.07 -0.23
N LEU A 153 7.78 -8.07 -1.54
CA LEU A 153 6.41 -8.10 -2.05
C LEU A 153 5.68 -9.40 -1.67
N ILE A 154 6.36 -10.55 -1.75
CA ILE A 154 5.78 -11.83 -1.32
C ILE A 154 5.49 -11.81 0.18
N ALA A 155 6.48 -11.44 0.99
CA ALA A 155 6.32 -11.37 2.44
C ALA A 155 5.22 -10.38 2.84
N SER A 156 5.20 -9.20 2.21
CA SER A 156 4.17 -8.18 2.42
C SER A 156 2.76 -8.72 2.13
N GLY A 157 2.56 -9.34 0.97
CA GLY A 157 1.26 -9.88 0.58
C GLY A 157 0.82 -11.08 1.42
N LEU A 158 1.73 -11.98 1.77
CA LEU A 158 1.41 -13.11 2.66
C LEU A 158 1.04 -12.64 4.07
N LEU A 159 1.81 -11.71 4.64
CA LEU A 159 1.49 -11.14 5.95
C LEU A 159 0.13 -10.42 5.90
N ALA A 160 -0.13 -9.59 4.89
CA ALA A 160 -1.41 -8.93 4.69
C ALA A 160 -2.58 -9.94 4.63
N LEU A 161 -2.45 -11.05 3.90
CA LEU A 161 -3.49 -12.10 3.89
C LEU A 161 -3.72 -12.72 5.27
N LEU A 162 -2.68 -12.88 6.09
CA LEU A 162 -2.82 -13.36 7.48
C LEU A 162 -3.59 -12.37 8.37
N GLY A 163 -3.77 -11.11 7.95
CA GLY A 163 -4.64 -10.14 8.63
C GLY A 163 -6.10 -10.63 8.78
N TRP A 164 -6.57 -11.49 7.87
CA TRP A 164 -7.89 -12.13 7.97
C TRP A 164 -8.07 -13.01 9.20
N LEU A 165 -6.99 -13.47 9.85
CA LEU A 165 -7.09 -14.22 11.10
C LEU A 165 -7.82 -13.44 12.18
N GLY A 166 -7.72 -12.10 12.19
CA GLY A 166 -8.45 -11.24 13.13
C GLY A 166 -9.97 -11.45 13.08
N PRO A 167 -10.64 -11.08 11.98
CA PRO A 167 -12.09 -11.25 11.85
C PRO A 167 -12.54 -12.73 11.85
N LEU A 168 -11.76 -13.65 11.30
CA LEU A 168 -12.12 -15.08 11.25
C LEU A 168 -12.14 -15.76 12.63
N THR A 169 -11.29 -15.31 13.55
CA THR A 169 -11.21 -15.86 14.91
C THR A 169 -11.94 -15.02 15.95
N GLY A 170 -12.37 -13.81 15.58
CA GLY A 170 -12.86 -12.78 16.50
C GLY A 170 -11.76 -12.10 17.33
N VAL A 171 -10.50 -12.56 17.26
CA VAL A 171 -9.37 -11.97 17.98
C VAL A 171 -8.71 -10.90 17.11
N MET A 172 -9.27 -9.68 17.13
CA MET A 172 -8.84 -8.59 16.24
C MET A 172 -7.37 -8.20 16.36
N GLY A 173 -6.70 -8.52 17.48
CA GLY A 173 -5.25 -8.34 17.63
C GLY A 173 -4.43 -9.11 16.58
N LEU A 174 -4.92 -10.26 16.09
CA LEU A 174 -4.24 -11.04 15.05
C LEU A 174 -4.16 -10.30 13.71
N ARG A 175 -5.07 -9.34 13.45
CA ARG A 175 -5.00 -8.50 12.26
C ARG A 175 -3.69 -7.72 12.15
N MET A 176 -3.04 -7.41 13.28
CA MET A 176 -1.77 -6.66 13.28
C MET A 176 -0.65 -7.36 12.50
N ILE A 177 -0.74 -8.68 12.30
CA ILE A 177 0.16 -9.43 11.40
C ILE A 177 0.05 -8.88 9.97
N GLY A 178 -1.16 -8.62 9.50
CA GLY A 178 -1.43 -8.00 8.20
C GLY A 178 -0.88 -6.58 8.08
N VAL A 179 -1.07 -5.79 9.13
CA VAL A 179 -0.55 -4.42 9.23
C VAL A 179 0.96 -4.37 9.00
N ILE A 180 1.73 -5.32 9.56
CA ILE A 180 3.18 -5.40 9.33
C ILE A 180 3.50 -5.54 7.82
N GLY A 181 2.69 -6.32 7.10
CA GLY A 181 2.84 -6.54 5.67
C GLY A 181 2.76 -5.25 4.85
N TYR A 182 1.73 -4.44 5.05
CA TYR A 182 1.49 -3.25 4.23
C TYR A 182 2.02 -1.94 4.83
N ALA A 183 2.18 -1.84 6.16
CA ALA A 183 2.69 -0.63 6.82
C ALA A 183 4.22 -0.62 6.97
N ILE A 184 4.88 -1.78 6.91
CA ILE A 184 6.35 -1.88 7.09
C ILE A 184 7.01 -2.45 5.84
N LEU A 185 6.70 -3.69 5.47
CA LEU A 185 7.43 -4.36 4.39
C LEU A 185 7.17 -3.73 3.03
N PHE A 186 5.94 -3.30 2.76
CA PHE A 186 5.60 -2.71 1.48
C PHE A 186 6.28 -1.34 1.23
N PRO A 187 6.31 -0.37 2.16
CA PRO A 187 7.10 0.85 1.98
C PRO A 187 8.58 0.59 1.66
N LEU A 188 9.19 -0.42 2.28
CA LEU A 188 10.56 -0.83 1.95
C LEU A 188 10.66 -1.39 0.52
N ALA A 189 9.68 -2.20 0.10
CA ALA A 189 9.60 -2.67 -1.28
C ALA A 189 9.43 -1.50 -2.25
N ALA A 190 8.53 -0.55 -1.95
CA ALA A 190 8.25 0.63 -2.77
C ALA A 190 9.49 1.53 -2.94
N LEU A 191 10.27 1.73 -1.88
CA LEU A 191 11.56 2.43 -1.93
C LEU A 191 12.51 1.77 -2.94
N LEU A 192 12.66 0.44 -2.84
CA LEU A 192 13.52 -0.32 -3.75
C LEU A 192 12.98 -0.32 -5.19
N ILE A 193 11.66 -0.37 -5.38
CA ILE A 193 11.04 -0.27 -6.71
C ILE A 193 11.27 1.12 -7.31
N GLY A 194 11.17 2.19 -6.52
CA GLY A 194 11.48 3.55 -6.97
C GLY A 194 12.92 3.68 -7.44
N ARG A 195 13.86 3.09 -6.68
CA ARG A 195 15.27 2.99 -7.06
C ARG A 195 15.50 2.12 -8.30
N TRP A 196 14.82 1.00 -8.41
CA TRP A 196 14.86 0.13 -9.59
C TRP A 196 14.42 0.90 -10.84
N PHE A 197 13.30 1.63 -10.78
CA PHE A 197 12.84 2.50 -11.87
C PHE A 197 13.81 3.64 -12.17
N SER A 198 14.50 4.21 -11.17
CA SER A 198 15.51 5.26 -11.42
C SER A 198 16.64 4.78 -12.34
N ARG A 199 16.95 3.48 -12.31
CA ARG A 199 17.99 2.80 -13.12
C ARG A 199 17.41 2.03 -14.31
N TRP A 200 16.09 1.95 -14.41
CA TRP A 200 15.41 1.17 -15.43
C TRP A 200 15.59 1.80 -16.81
N SER A 201 16.12 1.00 -17.73
CA SER A 201 16.15 1.29 -19.16
C SER A 201 15.26 0.26 -19.85
N PRO A 202 14.28 0.68 -20.67
CA PRO A 202 13.65 -0.25 -21.59
C PRO A 202 14.72 -0.64 -22.60
N ALA A 203 15.34 -1.81 -22.41
CA ALA A 203 16.24 -2.37 -23.42
C ALA A 203 15.52 -2.31 -24.78
N ALA A 204 16.20 -1.76 -25.78
CA ALA A 204 15.77 -1.88 -27.16
C ALA A 204 15.56 -3.37 -27.41
N ARG A 205 14.32 -3.75 -27.74
CA ARG A 205 13.98 -5.14 -28.02
C ARG A 205 14.85 -5.56 -29.21
N SER A 206 15.86 -6.39 -28.97
CA SER A 206 16.47 -7.23 -30.01
C SER A 206 15.54 -8.41 -30.25
#